data_AF-A0A1Z4JMY2-F1
#
_entry.id   AF-A0A1Z4JMY2-F1
#
_cell.length_a   1.000
_cell.length_b   1.000
_cell.length_c   1.000
_cell.angle_alpha   90.00
_cell.angle_beta   90.00
_cell.angle_gamma   90.00
#
_symmetry.space_group_name_H-M   'P 1'
#
loop_
_entity.id
_entity.type
_entity.pdbx_description
1 polymer ?
#
loop_
_entity_poly.entity_id
_entity_poly.type
_entity_poly.pdbx_seq_one_letter_code
_entity_poly.pdbx_strand_id
1 'polypeptide(L)'
;MSEQLLSRSSDLELVHIRKRIEQLNIDYQALKSERHQLAEWEEDQTFSILGEIEMFTTQIQGYAHQILSQNMRSTIEETIQHLKSIKLFEIDYFSDWYFAENNDYTQLKRYVEAQDYLRLLLLEYLNQTQLHPVVQ
;
A
#
# COMPACT_ATOMS: atom_id res chain seq x y z
N MET A 1 8.32 -11.16 30.80
CA MET A 1 8.43 -12.11 29.66
C MET A 1 7.61 -11.69 28.44
N SER A 2 6.55 -10.90 28.60
CA SER A 2 5.72 -10.36 27.51
C SER A 2 6.42 -9.29 26.65
N GLU A 3 7.15 -8.35 27.26
CA GLU A 3 7.77 -7.23 26.53
C GLU A 3 8.84 -7.64 25.50
N GLN A 4 9.69 -8.63 25.84
CA GLN A 4 10.70 -9.16 24.91
C GLN A 4 10.11 -9.94 23.72
N LEU A 5 8.91 -10.51 23.89
CA LEU A 5 8.20 -11.18 22.79
C LEU A 5 7.53 -10.16 21.88
N LEU A 6 6.95 -9.09 22.45
CA LEU A 6 6.33 -7.99 21.71
C LEU A 6 7.36 -7.19 20.91
N SER A 7 8.52 -6.87 21.50
CA SER A 7 9.60 -6.16 20.80
C SER A 7 10.12 -6.97 19.60
N ARG A 8 10.30 -8.28 19.79
CA ARG A 8 10.78 -9.18 18.75
C ARG A 8 9.74 -9.43 17.64
N SER A 9 8.44 -9.36 17.95
CA SER A 9 7.36 -9.41 16.94
C SER A 9 7.36 -8.16 16.06
N SER A 10 7.45 -6.99 16.69
CA SER A 10 7.53 -5.70 16.00
C SER A 10 8.73 -5.60 15.05
N ASP A 11 9.90 -6.13 15.46
CA ASP A 11 11.09 -6.19 14.62
C ASP A 11 10.89 -7.07 13.37
N LEU A 12 10.19 -8.20 13.52
CA LEU A 12 9.88 -9.09 12.40
C LEU A 12 8.90 -8.42 11.43
N GLU A 13 7.86 -7.76 11.93
CA GLU A 13 6.90 -7.01 11.11
C GLU A 13 7.58 -5.92 10.29
N LEU A 14 8.50 -5.15 10.89
CA LEU A 14 9.29 -4.15 10.17
C LEU A 14 10.19 -4.77 9.08
N VAL A 15 10.78 -5.93 9.33
CA VAL A 15 11.53 -6.67 8.28
C VAL A 15 10.61 -7.12 7.15
N HIS A 16 9.41 -7.59 7.47
CA HIS A 16 8.42 -7.99 6.47
C HIS A 16 7.94 -6.80 5.64
N ILE A 17 7.62 -5.67 6.26
CA ILE A 17 7.25 -4.41 5.59
C ILE A 17 8.36 -3.97 4.63
N ARG A 18 9.62 -3.97 5.08
CA ARG A 18 10.77 -3.60 4.24
C ARG A 18 10.88 -4.47 2.99
N LYS A 19 10.89 -5.80 3.17
CA LYS A 19 10.96 -6.74 2.05
C LYS A 19 9.80 -6.56 1.08
N ARG A 20 8.61 -6.26 1.59
CA ARG A 20 7.42 -6.04 0.76
C ARG A 20 7.55 -4.80 -0.11
N ILE A 21 8.06 -3.68 0.43
CA ILE A 21 8.30 -2.45 -0.34
C ILE A 21 9.35 -2.71 -1.42
N GLU A 22 10.46 -3.38 -1.08
CA GLU A 22 11.51 -3.72 -2.04
C GLU A 22 10.96 -4.54 -3.21
N GLN A 23 10.12 -5.55 -2.92
CA GLN A 23 9.48 -6.35 -3.95
C GLN A 23 8.48 -5.53 -4.78
N LEU A 24 7.66 -4.68 -4.15
CA LEU A 24 6.73 -3.80 -4.85
C LEU A 24 7.45 -2.84 -5.80
N ASN A 25 8.63 -2.35 -5.45
CA ASN A 25 9.42 -1.50 -6.33
C ASN A 25 9.91 -2.27 -7.56
N ILE A 26 10.34 -3.52 -7.39
CA ILE A 26 10.73 -4.41 -8.49
C ILE A 26 9.51 -4.71 -9.37
N ASP A 27 8.40 -5.12 -8.76
CA ASP A 27 7.15 -5.45 -9.44
C ASP A 27 6.68 -4.26 -10.26
N TYR A 28 6.71 -3.04 -9.70
CA TYR A 28 6.33 -1.83 -10.44
C TYR A 28 7.18 -1.65 -11.70
N GLN A 29 8.50 -1.87 -11.66
CA GLN A 29 9.31 -1.75 -12.87
C GLN A 29 8.91 -2.77 -13.96
N ALA A 30 8.46 -3.96 -13.57
CA ALA A 30 8.02 -4.99 -14.51
C ALA A 30 6.70 -4.64 -15.23
N LEU A 31 5.86 -3.75 -14.66
CA LEU A 31 4.56 -3.37 -15.23
C LEU A 31 4.65 -2.39 -16.41
N LYS A 32 5.84 -2.09 -16.94
CA LYS A 32 6.03 -1.08 -17.99
C LYS A 32 5.11 -1.28 -19.19
N SER A 33 4.91 -2.53 -19.64
CA SER A 33 4.04 -2.85 -20.77
C SER A 33 2.57 -2.59 -20.46
N GLU A 34 2.06 -3.13 -19.35
CA GLU A 34 0.65 -2.98 -18.96
C GLU A 34 0.32 -1.51 -18.62
N ARG A 35 1.24 -0.76 -18.00
CA ARG A 35 1.07 0.69 -17.78
C ARG A 35 0.96 1.47 -19.09
N HIS A 36 1.78 1.12 -20.09
CA HIS A 36 1.73 1.81 -21.38
C HIS A 36 0.41 1.54 -22.10
N GLN A 37 -0.03 0.27 -22.14
CA GLN A 37 -1.31 -0.12 -22.71
C GLN A 37 -2.49 0.52 -21.97
N LEU A 38 -2.42 0.63 -20.64
CA LEU A 38 -3.45 1.31 -19.86
C LEU A 38 -3.49 2.81 -20.18
N ALA A 39 -2.33 3.46 -20.29
CA ALA A 39 -2.26 4.88 -20.64
C ALA A 39 -2.84 5.16 -22.04
N GLU A 40 -2.62 4.28 -23.02
CA GLU A 40 -3.24 4.40 -24.34
C GLU A 40 -4.77 4.24 -24.27
N TRP A 41 -5.28 3.29 -23.49
CA TRP A 41 -6.72 3.11 -23.29
C TRP A 41 -7.38 4.31 -22.57
N GLU A 42 -6.64 4.95 -21.65
CA GLU A 42 -7.09 6.14 -20.91
C GLU A 42 -7.25 7.40 -21.76
N GLU A 43 -6.62 7.49 -22.95
CA GLU A 43 -6.76 8.66 -23.83
C GLU A 43 -8.22 8.92 -24.24
N ASP A 44 -9.03 7.86 -24.30
CA ASP A 44 -10.46 7.91 -24.61
C ASP A 44 -11.35 8.04 -23.34
N GLN A 45 -10.77 8.11 -22.15
CA GLN A 45 -11.48 8.18 -20.87
C GLN A 45 -11.44 9.58 -20.26
N THR A 46 -12.38 9.85 -19.35
CA THR A 46 -12.41 11.10 -18.56
C THR A 46 -11.76 10.96 -17.18
N PHE A 47 -11.22 9.77 -16.89
CA PHE A 47 -10.60 9.37 -15.62
C PHE A 47 -9.27 8.65 -15.91
N SER A 48 -8.45 8.47 -14.88
CA SER A 48 -7.19 7.73 -14.99
C SER A 48 -7.09 6.68 -13.90
N ILE A 49 -7.17 5.42 -14.29
CA ILE A 49 -6.88 4.26 -13.44
C ILE A 49 -5.42 4.30 -13.02
N LEU A 50 -4.51 4.57 -13.94
CA LEU A 50 -3.08 4.64 -13.66
C LEU A 50 -2.79 5.72 -12.62
N GLY A 51 -3.42 6.90 -12.73
CA GLY A 51 -3.32 7.97 -11.75
C GLY A 51 -3.80 7.54 -10.36
N GLU A 52 -4.91 6.82 -10.27
CA GLU A 52 -5.39 6.28 -8.98
C GLU A 52 -4.42 5.26 -8.38
N ILE A 53 -3.84 4.37 -9.19
CA ILE A 53 -2.82 3.39 -8.76
C ILE A 53 -1.56 4.10 -8.25
N GLU A 54 -1.10 5.13 -8.97
CA GLU A 54 0.10 5.90 -8.60
C GLU A 54 -0.11 6.70 -7.31
N MET A 55 -1.28 7.32 -7.14
CA MET A 55 -1.64 8.02 -5.91
C MET A 55 -1.72 7.06 -4.73
N PHE A 56 -2.42 5.94 -4.89
CA PHE A 56 -2.54 4.87 -3.90
C PHE A 56 -1.16 4.35 -3.45
N THR A 57 -0.32 4.01 -4.43
CA THR A 57 1.05 3.54 -4.23
C THR A 57 1.89 4.55 -3.45
N THR A 58 1.86 5.82 -3.88
CA THR A 58 2.66 6.89 -3.27
C THR A 58 2.28 7.11 -1.81
N GLN A 59 0.98 7.11 -1.50
CA GLN A 59 0.50 7.28 -0.13
C GLN A 59 0.93 6.13 0.78
N ILE A 60 0.70 4.88 0.36
CA ILE A 60 1.01 3.69 1.17
C ILE A 60 2.52 3.58 1.39
N GLN A 61 3.31 3.64 0.32
CA GLN A 61 4.76 3.52 0.44
C GLN A 61 5.36 4.71 1.21
N GLY A 62 4.78 5.91 1.09
CA GLY A 62 5.20 7.09 1.85
C GLY A 62 5.08 6.87 3.37
N TYR A 63 3.98 6.29 3.84
CA TYR A 63 3.84 5.91 5.26
C TYR A 63 4.76 4.76 5.65
N ALA A 64 4.92 3.77 4.78
CA ALA A 64 5.83 2.65 5.03
C ALA A 64 7.28 3.12 5.27
N HIS A 65 7.76 4.09 4.47
CA HIS A 65 9.08 4.69 4.66
C HIS A 65 9.18 5.50 5.95
N GLN A 66 8.13 6.25 6.32
CA GLN A 66 8.10 6.99 7.60
C GLN A 66 8.19 6.04 8.80
N ILE A 67 7.45 4.93 8.76
CA ILE A 67 7.48 3.89 9.80
C ILE A 67 8.89 3.26 9.89
N LEU A 68 9.46 2.83 8.76
CA LEU A 68 10.77 2.18 8.73
C LEU A 68 11.93 3.09 9.14
N SER A 69 11.79 4.41 8.95
CA SER A 69 12.78 5.42 9.34
C SER A 69 12.54 6.00 10.72
N GLN A 70 11.45 5.59 11.40
CA GLN A 70 11.02 6.16 12.68
C GLN A 70 10.84 7.68 12.65
N ASN A 71 10.51 8.23 11.48
CA ASN A 71 10.39 9.67 11.23
C ASN A 71 8.96 10.02 10.79
N MET A 72 7.99 9.59 11.61
CA MET A 72 6.58 9.87 11.41
C MET A 72 6.32 11.36 11.60
N ARG A 73 5.73 12.02 10.59
CA ARG A 73 5.37 13.44 10.66
C ARG A 73 4.03 13.69 11.36
N SER A 74 3.18 12.66 11.36
CA SER A 74 1.86 12.65 11.98
C SER A 74 1.85 11.71 13.17
N THR A 75 0.85 11.83 14.03
CA THR A 75 0.61 10.87 15.11
C THR A 75 0.22 9.51 14.55
N ILE A 76 0.42 8.44 15.33
CA ILE A 76 0.00 7.08 14.95
C ILE A 76 -1.50 7.04 14.63
N GLU A 77 -2.33 7.73 15.42
CA GLU A 77 -3.78 7.77 15.22
C GLU A 77 -4.14 8.45 13.89
N GLU A 78 -3.56 9.61 13.59
CA GLU A 78 -3.77 10.30 12.30
C GLU A 78 -3.34 9.43 11.12
N THR A 79 -2.20 8.74 11.23
CA THR A 79 -1.73 7.82 10.19
C THR A 79 -2.70 6.64 10.00
N ILE A 80 -3.19 6.04 11.09
CA ILE A 80 -4.19 4.96 11.01
C ILE A 80 -5.47 5.47 10.32
N GLN A 81 -5.97 6.64 10.69
CA GLN A 81 -7.19 7.19 10.08
C GLN A 81 -6.98 7.46 8.59
N HIS A 82 -5.83 8.01 8.20
CA HIS A 82 -5.52 8.22 6.79
C HIS A 82 -5.41 6.89 6.02
N LEU A 83 -4.68 5.90 6.53
CA LEU A 83 -4.57 4.58 5.88
C LEU A 83 -5.94 3.86 5.77
N LYS A 84 -6.88 4.13 6.69
CA LYS A 84 -8.27 3.65 6.62
C LYS A 84 -9.14 4.41 5.62
N SER A 85 -8.86 5.69 5.38
CA SER A 85 -9.61 6.49 4.42
C SER A 85 -9.18 6.24 2.97
N ILE A 86 -8.04 5.61 2.74
CA ILE A 86 -7.64 5.15 1.41
C ILE A 86 -8.51 3.95 1.02
N LYS A 87 -9.38 4.16 0.04
CA LYS A 87 -10.37 3.18 -0.40
C LYS A 87 -10.48 3.13 -1.92
N LEU A 88 -9.44 2.60 -2.54
CA LEU A 88 -9.32 2.51 -4.00
C LEU A 88 -10.51 1.79 -4.66
N PHE A 89 -11.00 0.73 -4.02
CA PHE A 89 -12.17 -0.05 -4.46
C PHE A 89 -13.54 0.56 -4.08
N GLU A 90 -13.58 1.76 -3.49
CA GLU A 90 -14.83 2.54 -3.36
C GLU A 90 -14.95 3.59 -4.47
N ILE A 91 -13.99 3.65 -5.40
CA ILE A 91 -14.07 4.48 -6.59
C ILE A 91 -14.77 3.67 -7.69
N ASP A 92 -15.94 4.12 -8.13
CA ASP A 92 -16.82 3.38 -9.04
C ASP A 92 -16.09 2.94 -10.33
N TYR A 93 -15.52 3.89 -11.06
CA TYR A 93 -14.84 3.61 -12.34
C TYR A 93 -13.61 2.71 -12.17
N PHE A 94 -12.92 2.81 -11.03
CA PHE A 94 -11.78 1.95 -10.72
C PHE A 94 -12.22 0.52 -10.47
N SER A 95 -13.31 0.37 -9.71
CA SER A 95 -13.88 -0.94 -9.38
C SER A 95 -14.41 -1.63 -10.62
N ASP A 96 -15.12 -0.90 -11.49
CA ASP A 96 -15.59 -1.41 -12.77
C ASP A 96 -14.43 -1.91 -13.64
N TRP A 97 -13.34 -1.14 -13.74
CA TRP A 97 -12.14 -1.55 -14.46
C TRP A 97 -11.46 -2.79 -13.82
N TYR A 98 -11.32 -2.80 -12.50
CA TYR A 98 -10.63 -3.88 -11.78
C TYR A 98 -11.39 -5.20 -11.88
N PHE A 99 -12.71 -5.18 -11.73
CA PHE A 99 -13.57 -6.36 -11.77
C PHE A 99 -14.04 -6.76 -13.18
N ALA A 100 -13.71 -5.98 -14.21
CA ALA A 100 -13.98 -6.39 -15.59
C ALA A 100 -13.32 -7.74 -15.91
N GLU A 101 -14.05 -8.59 -16.64
CA GLU A 101 -13.63 -9.95 -17.02
C GLU A 101 -12.44 -9.99 -18.01
N ASN A 102 -11.95 -8.83 -18.46
CA ASN A 102 -10.78 -8.76 -19.31
C ASN A 102 -9.48 -8.98 -18.52
N ASN A 103 -8.58 -9.77 -19.11
CA ASN A 103 -7.34 -10.21 -18.47
C ASN A 103 -6.12 -9.36 -18.88
N ASP A 104 -6.35 -8.27 -19.62
CA ASP A 104 -5.31 -7.46 -20.27
C ASP A 104 -4.34 -6.79 -19.27
N TYR A 105 -4.76 -6.66 -18.01
CA TYR A 105 -4.01 -5.97 -16.95
C TYR A 105 -3.76 -6.84 -15.71
N THR A 106 -3.55 -8.15 -15.90
CA THR A 106 -3.45 -9.11 -14.80
C THR A 106 -2.33 -8.77 -13.81
N GLN A 107 -1.15 -8.33 -14.29
CA GLN A 107 -0.04 -8.02 -13.39
C GLN A 107 -0.29 -6.71 -12.64
N LEU A 108 -0.92 -5.73 -13.29
CA LEU A 108 -1.31 -4.47 -12.68
C LEU A 108 -2.37 -4.69 -11.59
N LYS A 109 -3.38 -5.53 -11.84
CA LYS A 109 -4.39 -5.91 -10.82
C LYS A 109 -3.73 -6.59 -9.61
N ARG A 110 -2.78 -7.52 -9.83
CA ARG A 110 -1.99 -8.14 -8.75
C ARG A 110 -1.12 -7.15 -8.00
N TYR A 111 -0.57 -6.16 -8.69
CA TYR A 111 0.21 -5.10 -8.06
C TYR A 111 -0.65 -4.25 -7.13
N VAL A 112 -1.88 -3.91 -7.54
CA VAL A 112 -2.85 -3.20 -6.70
C VAL A 112 -3.20 -4.00 -5.44
N GLU A 113 -3.50 -5.30 -5.59
CA GLU A 113 -3.70 -6.20 -4.44
C GLU A 113 -2.47 -6.21 -3.52
N ALA A 114 -1.29 -6.21 -4.12
CA ALA A 114 -0.05 -6.28 -3.39
C ALA A 114 0.24 -5.01 -2.56
N GLN A 115 -0.17 -3.85 -3.08
CA GLN A 115 -0.17 -2.56 -2.40
C GLN A 115 -1.23 -2.50 -1.30
N ASP A 116 -2.45 -2.97 -1.54
CA ASP A 116 -3.50 -3.02 -0.52
C ASP A 116 -3.10 -3.93 0.65
N TYR A 117 -2.45 -5.05 0.35
CA TYR A 117 -1.86 -5.89 1.38
C TYR A 117 -0.81 -5.16 2.23
N LEU A 118 0.05 -4.33 1.61
CA LEU A 118 0.99 -3.49 2.36
C LEU A 118 0.23 -2.50 3.26
N ARG A 119 -0.83 -1.85 2.77
CA ARG A 119 -1.68 -0.95 3.57
C ARG A 119 -2.23 -1.65 4.82
N LEU A 120 -2.72 -2.88 4.67
CA LEU A 120 -3.22 -3.69 5.78
C LEU A 120 -2.11 -4.05 6.79
N LEU A 121 -0.93 -4.42 6.32
CA LEU A 121 0.23 -4.66 7.20
C LEU A 121 0.65 -3.42 7.99
N LEU A 122 0.64 -2.24 7.37
CA LEU A 122 0.94 -0.99 8.07
C LEU A 122 -0.11 -0.70 9.15
N LEU A 123 -1.39 -0.91 8.85
CA LEU A 123 -2.47 -0.76 9.82
C LEU A 123 -2.31 -1.73 11.00
N GLU A 124 -2.00 -2.99 10.74
CA GLU A 124 -1.76 -3.98 11.79
C GLU A 124 -0.62 -3.54 12.72
N TYR A 125 0.54 -3.20 12.16
CA TYR A 125 1.70 -2.72 12.90
C TYR A 125 1.40 -1.49 13.78
N LEU A 126 0.73 -0.49 13.20
CA LEU A 126 0.39 0.74 13.92
C LEU A 126 -0.62 0.51 15.04
N ASN A 127 -1.64 -0.34 14.82
CA ASN A 127 -2.61 -0.68 15.87
C ASN A 127 -1.95 -1.44 17.03
N GLN A 128 -1.03 -2.37 16.74
CA GLN A 128 -0.26 -3.05 17.80
C GLN A 128 0.60 -2.07 18.60
N THR A 129 1.26 -1.13 17.90
CA THR A 129 2.09 -0.09 18.53
C THR A 129 1.26 0.86 19.40
N GLN A 130 0.04 1.19 18.99
CA GLN A 130 -0.88 2.01 19.79
C GLN A 130 -1.36 1.30 21.06
N LEU A 131 -1.59 -0.02 21.00
CA LEU A 131 -2.02 -0.82 22.15
C LEU A 131 -0.90 -1.08 23.16
N HIS A 132 0.35 -1.11 22.68
CA HIS A 132 1.54 -1.38 23.49
C HIS A 132 2.63 -0.33 23.22
N PRO A 133 2.47 0.90 23.73
CA PRO A 133 3.50 1.91 23.61
C PRO A 133 4.76 1.40 24.32
N VAL A 134 5.85 1.24 23.56
CA VAL A 134 7.15 0.94 24.14
C VAL A 134 7.57 2.16 24.96
N VAL A 135 7.50 2.04 26.28
CA VAL A 135 8.00 3.07 27.21
C VAL A 135 9.51 3.15 27.01
N GLN A 136 10.00 4.31 26.56
CA GLN A 136 11.42 4.60 26.39
C GLN A 136 12.14 4.72 27.73
#